data_AF-A0A452SZK3-F1
#
_entry.id   AF-A0A452SZK3-F1
#
_cell.length_a   1.000
_cell.length_b   1.000
_cell.length_c   1.000
_cell.angle_alpha   90.00
_cell.angle_beta   90.00
_cell.angle_gamma   90.00
#
_symmetry.space_group_name_H-M   'P 1'
#
loop_
_entity.id
_entity.type
_entity.pdbx_description
1 polymer ?
#
loop_
_entity_poly.entity_id
_entity_poly.type
_entity_poly.pdbx_seq_one_letter_code
_entity_poly.pdbx_strand_id
1 'polypeptide(L)' 'MKAGCPRRGLSMGQIRFRFHGQPIHETDTPAQLEMEDEDTPDVFQQQTGVY' A
#
# COMPACT_ATOMS: atom_id res chain seq x y z
N MET A 1 -14.16 -17.26 3.44
CA MET A 1 -13.00 -16.85 2.61
C MET A 1 -11.92 -16.28 3.52
N LYS A 2 -10.67 -16.74 3.44
CA LYS A 2 -9.54 -16.08 4.11
C LYS A 2 -8.75 -15.32 3.05
N ALA A 3 -8.97 -14.01 2.95
CA ALA A 3 -8.17 -13.12 2.11
C ALA A 3 -6.82 -12.90 2.80
N GLY A 4 -5.96 -13.92 2.78
CA GLY A 4 -4.59 -13.84 3.28
C GLY A 4 -3.66 -13.78 2.08
N CYS A 5 -3.15 -12.60 1.75
CA CYS A 5 -2.05 -12.46 0.81
C CYS A 5 -0.88 -13.32 1.35
N PRO A 6 -0.29 -14.24 0.55
CA PRO A 6 0.84 -15.01 1.02
C PRO A 6 1.93 -14.03 1.43
N ARG A 7 2.41 -14.18 2.67
CA ARG A 7 3.47 -13.41 3.30
C ARG A 7 4.78 -13.65 2.53
N ARG A 8 4.86 -13.17 1.28
CA ARG A 8 6.13 -12.92 0.60
C ARG A 8 6.92 -12.08 1.59
N GLY A 9 8.14 -12.50 1.90
CA GLY A 9 9.02 -11.92 2.95
C GLY A 9 9.48 -10.49 2.64
N LEU A 10 8.57 -9.66 2.16
CA LEU A 10 8.70 -8.24 1.94
C LEU A 10 8.56 -7.61 3.31
N SER A 11 9.65 -6.99 3.75
CA SER A 11 9.63 -6.14 4.92
C SER A 11 8.64 -4.99 4.68
N MET A 12 7.90 -4.57 5.72
CA MET A 12 6.92 -3.48 5.60
C MET A 12 7.53 -2.20 5.00
N GLY A 13 8.84 -1.95 5.21
CA GLY A 13 9.57 -0.83 4.61
C GLY A 13 9.84 -0.95 3.11
N GLN A 14 9.52 -2.09 2.49
CA GLN A 14 9.73 -2.38 1.07
C GLN A 14 8.43 -2.30 0.26
N ILE A 15 7.32 -1.91 0.89
CA ILE A 15 6.01 -1.76 0.26
C ILE A 15 5.62 -0.29 0.33
N ARG A 16 5.23 0.29 -0.79
CA ARG A 16 4.69 1.65 -0.89
C ARG A 16 3.25 1.59 -1.32
N PHE A 17 2.38 2.19 -0.50
CA PHE A 17 0.97 2.36 -0.82
C PHE A 17 0.77 3.69 -1.53
N ARG A 18 -0.06 3.67 -2.58
CA ARG A 18 -0.49 4.88 -3.27
C ARG A 18 -1.99 4.87 -3.45
N PHE A 19 -2.61 6.03 -3.29
CA PHE A 19 -4.03 6.26 -3.58
C PHE A 19 -4.14 7.31 -4.68
N HIS A 20 -4.78 6.98 -5.81
CA HIS A 20 -4.82 7.84 -7.00
C HIS A 20 -3.45 8.43 -7.43
N GLY A 21 -2.37 7.67 -7.22
CA GLY A 21 -1.00 8.11 -7.52
C GLY A 21 -0.32 8.95 -6.43
N GLN A 22 -1.03 9.38 -5.38
CA GLN A 22 -0.45 10.02 -4.20
C GLN A 22 0.09 8.98 -3.21
N PRO A 23 1.27 9.16 -2.61
CA PRO A 23 1.78 8.28 -1.58
C PRO A 23 0.91 8.36 -0.32
N ILE A 24 0.63 7.20 0.29
CA ILE A 24 -0.10 7.12 1.56
C ILE A 24 0.92 6.94 2.68
N HIS A 25 0.85 7.79 3.70
CA HIS A 25 1.58 7.68 4.95
C HIS A 25 0.70 7.10 6.07
N GLU A 26 1.34 6.59 7.13
CA GLU A 26 0.63 6.06 8.31
C GLU A 26 -0.16 7.14 9.07
N THR A 27 0.15 8.42 8.84
CA THR A 27 -0.56 9.56 9.42
C THR A 27 -1.75 10.03 8.59
N ASP A 28 -1.89 9.54 7.36
CA ASP A 28 -3.01 9.94 6.49
C ASP A 28 -4.28 9.19 6.89
N THR A 29 -5.40 9.90 6.89
CA THR A 29 -6.71 9.31 7.13
C THR A 29 -7.46 9.09 5.81
N PRO A 30 -8.33 8.07 5.73
CA PRO A 30 -9.19 7.84 4.56
C PRO A 30 -9.96 9.10 4.14
N ALA A 31 -10.42 9.90 5.11
CA ALA A 31 -11.13 11.16 4.87
C ALA A 31 -10.26 12.23 4.20
N GLN A 32 -8.96 12.29 4.51
CA GLN A 32 -8.03 13.23 3.86
C GLN A 32 -7.66 12.81 2.44
N LEU A 33 -7.72 11.49 2.18
CA LEU A 33 -7.45 10.91 0.88
C LEU A 33 -8.73 10.80 0.02
N GLU A 34 -9.88 11.27 0.53
CA GLU A 34 -11.18 11.15 -0.12
C GLU A 34 -11.50 9.70 -0.52
N MET A 35 -11.08 8.75 0.31
CA MET A 35 -11.22 7.31 0.06
C MET A 35 -12.62 6.83 0.44
N GLU A 36 -13.34 6.23 -0.50
CA GLU A 36 -14.64 5.59 -0.28
C GLU A 36 -14.50 4.12 0.16
N ASP A 37 -15.60 3.50 0.60
CA ASP A 37 -15.60 2.13 1.17
C ASP A 37 -15.18 1.05 0.14
N GLU A 38 -15.33 1.34 -1.16
CA GLU A 38 -14.94 0.45 -2.27
C GLU A 38 -13.59 0.81 -2.90
N ASP A 39 -12.94 1.87 -2.41
CA ASP A 39 -11.66 2.31 -2.95
C ASP A 39 -10.52 1.42 -2.45
N THR A 40 -9.66 1.00 -3.39
CA THR A 40 -8.52 0.13 -3.09
C THR A 40 -7.21 0.84 -3.43
N PRO A 41 -6.30 1.03 -2.45
CA PRO A 41 -5.00 1.65 -2.74
C PRO A 41 -4.12 0.70 -3.56
N ASP A 42 -3.41 1.28 -4.53
CA ASP A 42 -2.41 0.57 -5.29
C ASP A 42 -1.19 0.25 -4.42
N VAL A 43 -0.76 -1.00 -4.49
CA VAL A 43 0.36 -1.51 -3.70
C VAL A 43 1.56 -1.73 -4.61
N PHE A 44 2.59 -0.91 -4.45
CA PHE A 44 3.85 -1.04 -5.16
C PHE A 44 4.89 -1.66 -4.26
N GLN A 45 5.61 -2.67 -4.76
CA GLN A 45 6.85 -3.09 -4.11
C GLN A 45 7.94 -2.11 -4.48
N GLN A 46 8.59 -1.54 -3.47
CA GLN A 46 9.82 -0.81 -3.65
C GLN A 46 10.87 -1.80 -4.15
N GLN A 47 11.19 -1.72 -5.45
CA GLN A 47 12.32 -2.45 -6.00
C GLN A 47 13.59 -1.93 -5.31
N THR A 48 14.03 -2.66 -4.29
CA THR A 48 15.43 -2.58 -3.85
C THR A 48 16.21 -3.31 -4.92
N GLY A 49 16.67 -2.57 -5.93
CA GLY A 49 17.62 -3.11 -6.90
C GLY A 49 18.81 -3.66 -6.13
N VAL A 50 18.98 -4.97 -6.16
CA VAL A 50 20.21 -5.62 -5.70
C VAL A 50 21.15 -5.54 -6.90
N TYR A 51 22.26 -4.82 -6.76
CA TYR A 51 23.35 -4.84 -7.73
C TYR A 51 23.98 -6.23 -7.76
#